data_AF-A0A9W7M540-F1
#
_entry.id   AF-A0A9W7M540-F1
#
_cell.length_a   1.000
_cell.length_b   1.000
_cell.length_c   1.000
_cell.angle_alpha   90.00
_cell.angle_beta   90.00
_cell.angle_gamma   90.00
#
_symmetry.space_group_name_H-M   'P 1'
#
loop_
_entity.id
_entity.type
_entity.pdbx_description
1 polymer ?
#
loop_
_entity_poly.entity_id
_entity_poly.type
_entity_poly.pdbx_seq_one_letter_code
_entity_poly.pdbx_strand_id
1 'polypeptide(L)'
;MGSTIAYRLMLVVAAASMLGLSQANKGWGSPKSNYTGWGWGWNSTNKHPLNETERPQKITVGGAEKWHFGFNYSDWAFQNAPFYFNDTLVFKYDPPSNGTFPHSVYLFPDRWSYLNCNLKRAKMIANATQGGDDGFEFVLNKWIPYYFACGEHNGIHCKIGGMKFMVVPLFRWHY
;
A
#
# COMPACT_ATOMS: atom_id res chain seq x y z
N MET A 1 -28.20 -30.77 -33.63
CA MET A 1 -27.02 -31.07 -32.79
C MET A 1 -25.85 -30.16 -33.15
N GLY A 2 -25.97 -28.83 -32.96
CA GLY A 2 -24.93 -27.85 -33.34
C GLY A 2 -24.63 -26.78 -32.28
N SER A 3 -25.25 -26.86 -31.10
CA SER A 3 -25.15 -25.83 -30.06
C SER A 3 -24.02 -26.06 -29.05
N THR A 4 -23.61 -27.31 -28.81
CA THR A 4 -22.58 -27.66 -27.83
C THR A 4 -21.14 -27.40 -28.29
N ILE A 5 -20.89 -27.39 -29.60
CA ILE A 5 -19.55 -27.14 -30.17
C ILE A 5 -19.22 -25.65 -30.15
N ALA A 6 -20.21 -24.78 -30.42
CA ALA A 6 -20.04 -23.34 -30.38
C ALA A 6 -19.69 -22.80 -28.98
N TYR A 7 -20.33 -23.35 -27.94
CA TYR A 7 -20.02 -22.99 -26.54
C TYR A 7 -18.59 -23.37 -26.13
N ARG A 8 -18.09 -24.51 -26.59
CA ARG A 8 -16.72 -24.95 -26.28
C ARG A 8 -15.66 -24.12 -27.00
N LEU A 9 -15.93 -23.69 -28.24
CA LEU A 9 -15.06 -22.76 -28.97
C LEU A 9 -15.03 -21.37 -28.33
N MET A 10 -16.16 -20.85 -27.86
CA MET A 10 -16.20 -19.57 -27.15
C MET A 10 -15.43 -19.59 -25.83
N LEU A 11 -15.48 -20.70 -25.07
CA LEU A 11 -14.71 -20.85 -23.83
C LEU A 11 -13.19 -20.91 -24.09
N VAL A 12 -12.75 -21.56 -25.18
CA VAL A 12 -11.33 -21.61 -25.55
C VAL A 12 -10.82 -20.25 -26.02
N VAL A 13 -11.61 -19.49 -26.79
CA VAL A 13 -11.24 -18.13 -27.23
C VAL A 13 -11.21 -17.14 -26.05
N ALA A 14 -12.13 -17.25 -25.10
CA ALA A 14 -12.12 -16.42 -23.88
C ALA A 14 -10.90 -16.73 -22.99
N ALA A 15 -10.49 -18.00 -22.86
CA ALA A 15 -9.30 -18.37 -22.11
C ALA A 15 -8.00 -17.89 -22.78
N ALA A 16 -7.92 -17.93 -24.11
CA ALA A 16 -6.75 -17.46 -24.86
C ALA A 16 -6.60 -15.92 -24.86
N SER A 17 -7.70 -15.19 -24.68
CA SER A 17 -7.72 -13.72 -24.66
C SER A 17 -7.17 -13.10 -23.36
N MET A 18 -7.03 -13.90 -22.29
CA MET A 18 -6.53 -13.44 -20.98
C MET A 18 -5.00 -13.57 -20.83
N LEU A 19 -4.30 -14.18 -21.80
CA LEU A 19 -2.84 -14.34 -21.78
C LEU A 19 -2.11 -13.34 -22.71
N GLY A 20 -2.83 -12.38 -23.29
CA GLY A 20 -2.33 -11.48 -24.34
C GLY A 20 -2.12 -10.01 -23.95
N LEU A 21 -1.95 -9.67 -22.67
CA LEU A 21 -1.61 -8.29 -22.26
C LEU A 21 -0.39 -8.28 -21.36
N SER A 22 0.79 -8.37 -21.96
CA SER A 22 2.02 -7.89 -21.35
C SER A 22 2.86 -7.23 -22.44
N GLN A 23 2.86 -5.89 -22.43
CA GLN A 23 3.97 -4.99 -22.79
C GLN A 23 3.44 -3.58 -23.10
N ALA A 24 3.39 -2.71 -22.08
CA ALA A 24 3.51 -1.26 -22.24
C ALA A 24 3.66 -0.55 -20.89
N ASN A 25 4.92 -0.38 -20.43
CA ASN A 25 5.50 0.90 -19.98
C ASN A 25 6.92 0.61 -19.41
N LYS A 26 7.88 0.35 -20.30
CA LYS A 26 9.31 0.45 -19.96
C LYS A 26 9.68 1.91 -20.12
N GLY A 27 9.61 2.68 -19.03
CA GLY A 27 9.87 4.11 -19.11
C GLY A 27 9.76 4.87 -17.80
N TRP A 28 10.22 4.31 -16.67
CA TRP A 28 10.61 5.13 -15.52
C TRP A 28 11.59 4.37 -14.62
N GLY A 29 12.88 4.57 -14.87
CA GLY A 29 13.96 3.99 -14.08
C GLY A 29 15.25 4.67 -14.47
N SER A 30 15.63 5.72 -13.75
CA SER A 30 16.96 6.30 -13.85
C SER A 30 18.02 5.22 -13.55
N PRO A 31 19.17 5.20 -14.24
CA PRO A 31 20.02 4.02 -14.35
C PRO A 31 20.97 3.91 -13.15
N LYS A 32 20.45 3.65 -11.94
CA LYS A 32 21.23 3.13 -10.78
C LYS A 32 20.32 2.41 -9.80
N SER A 33 19.67 1.34 -10.22
CA SER A 33 18.84 0.55 -9.31
C SER A 33 18.80 -0.93 -9.72
N ASN A 34 19.49 -1.76 -8.93
CA ASN A 34 19.59 -3.20 -9.12
C ASN A 34 18.43 -3.91 -8.39
N TYR A 35 17.22 -3.84 -8.94
CA TYR A 35 16.09 -4.63 -8.44
C TYR A 35 15.59 -5.60 -9.52
N THR A 36 16.10 -6.83 -9.46
CA THR A 36 15.30 -8.03 -9.73
C THR A 36 14.28 -8.11 -8.58
N GLY A 37 13.00 -7.88 -8.77
CA GLY A 37 12.11 -8.80 -9.46
C GLY A 37 10.92 -9.02 -8.51
N TRP A 38 9.71 -8.77 -8.99
CA TRP A 38 8.52 -9.36 -8.39
C TRP A 38 8.62 -10.86 -8.64
N GLY A 39 9.07 -11.60 -7.64
CA GLY A 39 9.27 -13.05 -7.74
C GLY A 39 9.63 -13.62 -6.38
N TRP A 40 8.91 -14.65 -5.99
CA TRP A 40 9.26 -15.55 -4.90
C TRP A 40 10.70 -16.05 -5.13
N GLY A 41 11.67 -15.41 -4.50
CA GLY A 41 13.08 -15.68 -4.71
C GLY A 41 13.88 -15.08 -3.56
N TRP A 42 14.26 -15.93 -2.61
CA TRP A 42 15.29 -15.65 -1.63
C TRP A 42 16.56 -15.22 -2.37
N ASN A 43 16.93 -13.94 -2.32
CA ASN A 43 18.31 -13.54 -2.51
C ASN A 43 18.68 -12.49 -1.46
N SER A 44 19.24 -13.02 -0.37
CA SER A 44 19.64 -12.33 0.84
C SER A 44 20.99 -11.64 0.63
N THR A 45 20.99 -10.35 0.27
CA THR A 45 22.21 -9.53 0.38
C THR A 45 22.03 -8.17 1.05
N ASN A 46 20.82 -7.82 1.48
CA ASN A 46 20.63 -6.70 2.42
C ASN A 46 20.23 -7.25 3.78
N LYS A 47 21.18 -7.28 4.71
CA LYS A 47 20.94 -7.58 6.13
C LYS A 47 20.18 -6.42 6.78
N HIS A 48 18.94 -6.21 6.38
CA HIS A 48 17.95 -5.75 7.34
C HIS A 48 17.52 -7.01 8.09
N PRO A 49 17.62 -7.06 9.43
CA PRO A 49 17.06 -8.18 10.15
C PRO A 49 15.55 -8.16 9.83
N LEU A 50 15.12 -9.10 8.98
CA LEU A 50 13.75 -9.54 8.96
C LEU A 50 13.52 -10.03 10.37
N ASN A 51 12.99 -9.14 11.21
CA ASN A 51 12.54 -9.47 12.55
C ASN A 51 11.32 -10.36 12.29
N GLU A 52 11.58 -11.63 12.02
CA GLU A 52 10.59 -12.69 11.85
C GLU A 52 10.01 -12.94 13.24
N THR A 53 9.32 -11.94 13.77
CA THR A 53 8.66 -12.05 15.06
C THR A 53 7.50 -12.99 14.86
N GLU A 54 7.43 -14.03 15.67
CA GLU A 54 6.32 -14.98 15.65
C GLU A 54 4.97 -14.31 15.98
N ARG A 55 5.00 -13.10 16.53
CA ARG A 55 3.84 -12.32 16.95
C ARG A 55 3.54 -11.12 16.03
N PRO A 56 2.28 -10.64 16.01
CA PRO A 56 1.93 -9.39 15.38
C PRO A 56 2.79 -8.21 15.85
N GLN A 57 3.20 -7.35 14.93
CA GLN A 57 4.04 -6.20 15.23
C GLN A 57 3.24 -4.90 15.24
N LYS A 58 3.68 -3.94 16.08
CA LYS A 58 3.30 -2.53 15.94
C LYS A 58 4.35 -1.82 15.09
N ILE A 59 3.94 -1.30 13.93
CA ILE A 59 4.81 -0.71 12.92
C ILE A 59 4.47 0.77 12.79
N THR A 60 5.40 1.65 13.14
CA THR A 60 5.21 3.09 12.93
C THR A 60 5.36 3.43 11.45
N VAL A 61 4.31 3.99 10.85
CA VAL A 61 4.30 4.37 9.44
C VAL A 61 5.32 5.47 9.19
N GLY A 62 6.22 5.25 8.23
CA GLY A 62 7.35 6.15 7.95
C GLY A 62 8.55 6.00 8.89
N GLY A 63 8.49 5.13 9.91
CA GLY A 63 9.57 4.95 10.87
C GLY A 63 9.89 6.25 11.62
N ALA A 64 11.15 6.71 11.53
CA ALA A 64 11.60 7.95 12.16
C ALA A 64 10.99 9.22 11.55
N GLU A 65 10.65 9.19 10.25
CA GLU A 65 10.02 10.31 9.54
C GLU A 65 8.55 10.49 9.94
N LYS A 66 7.92 9.41 10.45
CA LYS A 66 6.50 9.38 10.82
C LYS A 66 5.58 9.70 9.61
N TRP A 67 4.37 10.23 9.85
CA TRP A 67 3.38 10.57 8.81
C TRP A 67 3.38 12.09 8.50
N HIS A 68 4.02 12.52 7.41
CA HIS A 68 4.14 13.93 7.03
C HIS A 68 4.23 14.13 5.51
N PHE A 69 4.10 15.38 5.09
CA PHE A 69 4.16 15.79 3.69
C PHE A 69 5.57 15.66 3.10
N GLY A 70 5.68 15.12 1.89
CA GLY A 70 6.91 15.09 1.10
C GLY A 70 7.77 13.84 1.26
N PHE A 71 7.30 12.84 2.01
CA PHE A 71 7.99 11.57 2.19
C PHE A 71 7.45 10.46 1.27
N ASN A 72 8.34 9.62 0.74
CA ASN A 72 7.96 8.52 -0.15
C ASN A 72 7.54 7.27 0.64
N TYR A 73 6.25 7.21 1.00
CA TYR A 73 5.68 6.06 1.70
C TYR A 73 5.60 4.79 0.86
N SER A 74 5.61 4.90 -0.48
CA SER A 74 5.61 3.71 -1.33
C SER A 74 6.97 2.99 -1.26
N ASP A 75 8.07 3.74 -1.32
CA ASP A 75 9.42 3.19 -1.13
C ASP A 75 9.60 2.66 0.30
N TRP A 76 9.12 3.40 1.31
CA TRP A 76 9.14 2.94 2.70
C TRP A 76 8.36 1.62 2.87
N ALA A 77 7.13 1.54 2.36
CA ALA A 77 6.32 0.33 2.48
C ALA A 77 6.99 -0.85 1.76
N PHE A 78 7.60 -0.62 0.60
CA PHE A 78 8.35 -1.65 -0.11
C PHE A 78 9.56 -2.16 0.69
N GLN A 79 10.32 -1.26 1.31
CA GLN A 79 11.51 -1.61 2.10
C GLN A 79 11.17 -2.28 3.45
N ASN A 80 9.97 -2.02 3.98
CA ASN A 80 9.50 -2.58 5.25
C ASN A 80 8.59 -3.81 5.07
N ALA A 81 8.36 -4.25 3.84
CA ALA A 81 7.67 -5.49 3.55
C ALA A 81 8.53 -6.70 3.97
N PRO A 82 7.91 -7.85 4.29
CA PRO A 82 6.47 -8.13 4.28
C PRO A 82 5.72 -7.59 5.51
N PHE A 83 4.47 -7.17 5.28
CA PHE A 83 3.48 -6.93 6.34
C PHE A 83 2.63 -8.18 6.53
N TYR A 84 2.19 -8.45 7.75
CA TYR A 84 1.45 -9.65 8.08
C TYR A 84 0.07 -9.37 8.68
N PHE A 85 -0.76 -10.40 8.69
CA PHE A 85 -2.02 -10.39 9.44
C PHE A 85 -1.82 -10.00 10.89
N ASN A 86 -2.74 -9.17 11.38
CA ASN A 86 -2.81 -8.60 12.71
C ASN A 86 -1.68 -7.62 13.06
N ASP A 87 -0.74 -7.36 12.15
CA ASP A 87 0.17 -6.24 12.32
C ASP A 87 -0.64 -4.95 12.44
N THR A 88 -0.17 -4.06 13.30
CA THR A 88 -0.80 -2.79 13.61
C THR A 88 0.06 -1.68 13.03
N LEU A 89 -0.51 -0.92 12.09
CA LEU A 89 0.11 0.30 11.58
C LEU A 89 -0.20 1.44 12.54
N VAL A 90 0.84 2.15 12.99
CA VAL A 90 0.73 3.29 13.89
C VAL A 90 1.06 4.55 13.11
N PHE A 91 0.05 5.41 12.91
CA PHE A 91 0.19 6.69 12.23
C PHE A 91 0.43 7.79 13.25
N LYS A 92 1.65 8.35 13.25
CA LYS A 92 2.05 9.44 14.13
C LYS A 92 2.22 10.73 13.34
N TYR A 93 1.57 11.80 13.76
CA TYR A 93 1.64 13.12 13.15
C TYR A 93 1.23 14.20 14.15
N ASP A 94 1.83 15.38 14.03
CA ASP A 94 1.57 16.45 14.97
C ASP A 94 0.13 16.98 14.82
N PRO A 95 -0.56 17.27 15.94
CA PRO A 95 -1.86 17.90 15.88
C PRO A 95 -1.75 19.32 15.27
N PRO A 96 -2.85 19.88 14.75
CA PRO A 96 -2.83 21.19 14.12
C PRO A 96 -2.50 22.29 15.13
N SER A 97 -1.59 23.18 14.74
CA SER A 97 -1.17 24.36 15.51
C SER A 97 -0.82 25.48 14.53
N ASN A 98 -0.53 26.69 15.03
CA ASN A 98 -0.22 27.85 14.18
C ASN A 98 0.96 27.63 13.20
N GLY A 99 1.81 26.61 13.42
CA GLY A 99 2.92 26.26 12.53
C GLY A 99 2.88 24.86 11.92
N THR A 100 1.87 24.05 12.21
CA THR A 100 1.79 22.65 11.72
C THR A 100 0.60 22.48 10.78
N PHE A 101 0.84 21.92 9.60
CA PHE A 101 -0.23 21.55 8.69
C PHE A 101 -0.96 20.33 9.24
N PRO A 102 -2.31 20.30 9.21
CA PRO A 102 -3.06 19.13 9.62
C PRO A 102 -2.70 17.94 8.74
N HIS A 103 -2.78 16.74 9.30
CA HIS A 103 -2.67 15.47 8.59
C HIS A 103 -3.80 14.55 8.99
N SER A 104 -4.33 13.76 8.06
CA SER A 104 -5.35 12.75 8.35
C SER A 104 -4.97 11.42 7.72
N VAL A 105 -5.73 10.38 8.05
CA VAL A 105 -5.59 9.06 7.44
C VAL A 105 -6.92 8.68 6.82
N TYR A 106 -6.90 8.46 5.51
CA TYR A 106 -8.01 7.95 4.73
C TYR A 106 -7.70 6.55 4.23
N LEU A 107 -8.71 5.69 4.27
CA LEU A 107 -8.70 4.37 3.65
C LEU A 107 -9.55 4.41 2.38
N PHE A 108 -8.92 4.12 1.25
CA PHE A 108 -9.59 4.08 -0.05
C PHE A 108 -10.18 2.69 -0.32
N PRO A 109 -11.34 2.62 -0.98
CA PRO A 109 -12.02 1.35 -1.25
C PRO A 109 -11.41 0.58 -2.42
N ASP A 110 -10.68 1.26 -3.32
CA ASP A 110 -10.12 0.65 -4.52
C ASP A 110 -8.90 1.39 -5.04
N ARG A 111 -8.11 0.68 -5.86
CA ARG A 111 -6.88 1.17 -6.48
C ARG A 111 -7.10 2.44 -7.30
N TRP A 112 -8.21 2.53 -8.04
CA TRP A 112 -8.44 3.64 -8.95
C TRP A 112 -8.68 4.94 -8.17
N SER A 113 -9.51 4.89 -7.13
CA SER A 113 -9.74 6.02 -6.23
C SER A 113 -8.45 6.45 -5.53
N TYR A 114 -7.65 5.49 -5.07
CA TYR A 114 -6.34 5.72 -4.45
C TYR A 114 -5.34 6.42 -5.38
N LEU A 115 -5.16 5.91 -6.60
CA LEU A 115 -4.20 6.48 -7.56
C LEU A 115 -4.52 7.93 -7.91
N ASN A 116 -5.83 8.23 -8.04
CA ASN A 116 -6.33 9.56 -8.36
C ASN A 116 -6.52 10.47 -7.14
N CYS A 117 -6.25 9.99 -5.92
CA CYS A 117 -6.55 10.71 -4.67
C CYS A 117 -8.01 11.21 -4.61
N ASN A 118 -8.94 10.40 -5.13
CA ASN A 118 -10.37 10.73 -5.15
C ASN A 118 -11.02 10.39 -3.80
N LEU A 119 -11.21 11.40 -2.96
CA LEU A 119 -11.72 11.24 -1.59
C LEU A 119 -13.22 10.93 -1.51
N LYS A 120 -13.99 11.02 -2.60
CA LYS A 120 -15.48 10.88 -2.58
C LYS A 120 -15.97 9.59 -1.94
N ARG A 121 -15.22 8.49 -2.09
CA ARG A 121 -15.53 7.18 -1.51
C ARG A 121 -14.50 6.73 -0.46
N ALA A 122 -13.50 7.56 -0.19
CA ALA A 122 -12.50 7.25 0.82
C ALA A 122 -13.07 7.50 2.21
N LYS A 123 -12.79 6.61 3.15
CA LYS A 123 -13.22 6.75 4.53
C LYS A 123 -12.10 7.42 5.33
N MET A 124 -12.37 8.56 5.95
CA MET A 124 -11.49 9.09 6.99
C MET A 124 -11.52 8.11 8.18
N ILE A 125 -10.37 7.52 8.48
CA ILE A 125 -10.20 6.59 9.61
C ILE A 125 -9.48 7.25 10.79
N ALA A 126 -8.75 8.35 10.54
CA ALA A 126 -8.17 9.19 11.57
C ALA A 126 -8.22 10.67 11.15
N ASN A 127 -8.66 11.53 12.05
CA ASN A 127 -8.73 12.97 11.88
C ASN A 127 -7.42 13.67 12.33
N ALA A 128 -7.36 14.99 12.17
CA ALA A 128 -6.15 15.78 12.39
C ALA A 128 -5.51 15.70 13.77
N THR A 129 -6.27 15.35 14.82
CA THR A 129 -5.74 15.29 16.18
C THR A 129 -5.38 13.87 16.63
N GLN A 130 -5.86 12.84 15.91
CA GLN A 130 -5.69 11.44 16.33
C GLN A 130 -4.30 10.86 16.08
N GLY A 131 -3.43 11.56 15.35
CA GLY A 131 -2.04 11.17 15.16
C GLY A 131 -1.08 11.62 16.25
N GLY A 132 -1.55 12.46 17.18
CA GLY A 132 -0.75 12.94 18.31
C GLY A 132 -0.41 11.83 19.30
N ASP A 133 0.53 12.10 20.20
CA ASP A 133 0.92 11.23 21.31
C ASP A 133 1.29 9.79 20.87
N ASP A 134 0.45 8.83 21.24
CA ASP A 134 0.61 7.41 20.91
C ASP A 134 0.32 7.10 19.43
N GLY A 135 -0.35 8.02 18.74
CA GLY A 135 -0.72 7.91 17.33
C GLY A 135 -2.00 7.10 17.11
N PHE A 136 -2.47 7.12 15.85
CA PHE A 136 -3.63 6.35 15.44
C PHE A 136 -3.22 4.94 15.01
N GLU A 137 -3.85 3.92 15.61
CA GLU A 137 -3.56 2.51 15.33
C GLU A 137 -4.57 1.91 14.34
N PHE A 138 -4.08 1.16 13.36
CA PHE A 138 -4.88 0.42 12.39
C PHE A 138 -4.40 -1.02 12.24
N VAL A 139 -5.26 -2.00 12.51
CA VAL A 139 -4.92 -3.42 12.43
C VAL A 139 -5.19 -3.98 11.03
N LEU A 140 -4.20 -4.66 10.45
CA LEU A 140 -4.29 -5.36 9.17
C LEU A 140 -4.97 -6.73 9.34
N ASN A 141 -6.30 -6.76 9.27
CA ASN A 141 -7.11 -7.93 9.62
C ASN A 141 -7.82 -8.63 8.44
N LYS A 142 -7.56 -8.24 7.19
CA LYS A 142 -8.20 -8.80 5.98
C LYS A 142 -7.16 -9.11 4.92
N TRP A 143 -7.41 -10.18 4.14
CA TRP A 143 -6.58 -10.53 3.00
C TRP A 143 -6.90 -9.70 1.75
N ILE A 144 -6.74 -8.38 1.85
CA ILE A 144 -6.99 -7.46 0.73
C ILE A 144 -5.91 -6.38 0.70
N PRO A 145 -5.71 -5.69 -0.44
CA PRO A 145 -4.94 -4.47 -0.45
C PRO A 145 -5.62 -3.38 0.39
N TYR A 146 -4.85 -2.78 1.29
CA TYR A 146 -5.22 -1.56 1.98
C TYR A 146 -4.56 -0.37 1.30
N TYR A 147 -5.33 0.68 1.06
CA TYR A 147 -4.88 1.89 0.36
C TYR A 147 -5.00 3.08 1.29
N PHE A 148 -3.89 3.53 1.87
CA PHE A 148 -3.86 4.63 2.82
C PHE A 148 -3.39 5.91 2.13
N ALA A 149 -4.00 7.05 2.47
CA ALA A 149 -3.46 8.36 2.11
C ALA A 149 -3.90 9.47 3.06
N CYS A 150 -3.25 10.62 2.98
CA CYS A 150 -3.69 11.83 3.67
C CYS A 150 -4.72 12.57 2.81
N GLY A 151 -5.87 12.89 3.42
CA GLY A 151 -6.97 13.59 2.72
C GLY A 151 -6.91 15.11 2.85
N GLU A 152 -5.97 15.64 3.62
CA GLU A 152 -5.88 17.08 3.88
C GLU A 152 -5.66 17.91 2.62
N HIS A 153 -6.17 19.14 2.70
CA HIS A 153 -6.23 20.09 1.59
C HIS A 153 -6.83 19.47 0.32
N ASN A 154 -7.99 18.81 0.47
CA ASN A 154 -8.73 18.18 -0.63
C ASN A 154 -7.87 17.20 -1.45
N GLY A 155 -7.05 16.39 -0.76
CA GLY A 155 -6.20 15.38 -1.37
C GLY A 155 -4.88 15.91 -1.95
N ILE A 156 -4.52 17.18 -1.75
CA ILE A 156 -3.20 17.71 -2.15
C ILE A 156 -2.07 16.95 -1.46
N HIS A 157 -2.23 16.59 -0.18
CA HIS A 157 -1.22 15.80 0.55
C HIS A 157 -1.01 14.40 -0.07
N CYS A 158 -2.08 13.76 -0.54
CA CYS A 158 -2.01 12.50 -1.28
C CYS A 158 -1.37 12.66 -2.67
N LYS A 159 -1.75 13.71 -3.42
CA LYS A 159 -1.39 13.86 -4.84
C LYS A 159 0.00 14.43 -5.04
N ILE A 160 0.32 15.51 -4.32
CA ILE A 160 1.58 16.26 -4.44
C ILE A 160 2.52 15.86 -3.32
N GLY A 161 2.01 15.76 -2.08
CA GLY A 161 2.83 15.44 -0.92
C GLY A 161 3.28 13.99 -0.83
N GLY A 162 2.83 13.12 -1.74
CA GLY A 162 3.19 11.70 -1.73
C GLY A 162 2.74 10.93 -0.49
N MET A 163 1.87 11.51 0.34
CA MET A 163 1.38 10.93 1.60
C MET A 163 0.38 9.81 1.32
N LYS A 164 0.86 8.71 0.74
CA LYS A 164 0.05 7.56 0.36
C LYS A 164 0.89 6.30 0.18
N PHE A 165 0.34 5.16 0.55
CA PHE A 165 0.95 3.85 0.30
C PHE A 165 -0.11 2.75 0.27
N MET A 166 0.30 1.58 -0.20
CA MET A 166 -0.48 0.36 -0.19
C MET A 166 0.26 -0.73 0.57
N VAL A 167 -0.47 -1.54 1.34
CA VAL A 167 0.03 -2.82 1.87
C VAL A 167 -0.95 -3.94 1.59
N VAL A 168 -0.44 -5.16 1.46
CA VAL A 168 -1.24 -6.40 1.39
C VAL A 168 -0.69 -7.31 2.48
N PRO A 169 -1.43 -7.58 3.58
CA PRO A 169 -0.93 -8.43 4.63
C PRO A 169 -0.83 -9.88 4.15
N LEU A 170 0.27 -10.54 4.49
CA LEU A 170 0.51 -11.95 4.23
C LEU A 170 0.24 -12.78 5.49
N PHE A 171 0.02 -14.07 5.32
CA PHE A 171 0.00 -15.01 6.44
C PHE A 171 1.43 -15.24 6.94
N ARG A 172 1.62 -15.28 8.27
CA ARG A 172 2.87 -15.78 8.86
C ARG A 172 2.87 -17.29 8.67
N TRP A 173 3.90 -17.84 8.04
CA TRP A 173 4.09 -19.28 7.96
C TRP A 173 5.11 -19.66 9.03
N HIS A 174 4.71 -20.54 9.93
CA HIS A 174 5.61 -21.17 10.88
C HIS A 174 6.14 -22.43 10.19
N TYR A 175 7.46 -22.53 10.03
CA TYR A 175 8.13 -23.76 9.59
C TYR A 175 8.60 -24.56 10.82
#